data_AF-A0A7Y0X9S9-F1
#
_entry.id   AF-A0A7Y0X9S9-F1
#
_cell.length_a   1.000
_cell.length_b   1.000
_cell.length_c   1.000
_cell.angle_alpha   90.00
_cell.angle_beta   90.00
_cell.angle_gamma   90.00
#
_symmetry.space_group_name_H-M   'P 1'
#
loop_
_entity.id
_entity.type
_entity.pdbx_description
1 polymer ?
#
loop_
_entity_poly.entity_id
_entity_poly.type
_entity_poly.pdbx_seq_one_letter_code
_entity_poly.pdbx_strand_id
1 'polypeptide(L)' 'EQYIISSIKAYKNKERTGGLAAVMQAQASLLSDEDIANLAAYYASLK' A
#
# COMPACT_ATOMS: atom_id res chain seq x y z
N GLU A 1 -10.04 0.74 -5.01
CA GLU A 1 -9.16 1.93 -4.93
C GLU A 1 -8.92 2.38 -3.50
N GLN A 2 -9.90 2.97 -2.81
CA GLN A 2 -9.73 3.55 -1.46
C GLN A 2 -9.11 2.60 -0.42
N TYR A 3 -9.55 1.33 -0.41
CA TYR A 3 -8.98 0.31 0.48
C TYR A 3 -7.50 0.02 0.19
N ILE A 4 -7.07 0.07 -1.07
CA ILE A 4 -5.68 -0.18 -1.45
C ILE A 4 -4.81 0.99 -0.99
N ILE A 5 -5.27 2.23 -1.19
CA ILE A 5 -4.59 3.43 -0.71
C ILE A 5 -4.40 3.36 0.82
N SER A 6 -5.48 3.12 1.58
CA SER A 6 -5.40 3.05 3.04
C SER A 6 -4.54 1.89 3.52
N SER A 7 -4.59 0.75 2.84
CA SER A 7 -3.76 -0.41 3.16
C SER A 7 -2.27 -0.15 2.98
N ILE A 8 -1.87 0.42 1.85
CA ILE A 8 -0.45 0.70 1.57
C ILE A 8 0.07 1.79 2.50
N LYS A 9 -0.71 2.84 2.78
CA LYS A 9 -0.35 3.87 3.76
C LYS A 9 -0.19 3.29 5.17
N ALA A 10 -1.06 2.39 5.60
CA ALA A 10 -0.94 1.73 6.89
C ALA A 10 0.33 0.85 6.99
N TYR A 11 0.77 0.21 5.89
CA TYR A 11 2.08 -0.45 5.87
C TYR A 11 3.23 0.56 5.88
N LYS A 12 3.16 1.64 5.11
CA LYS A 12 4.19 2.70 5.09
C LYS A 12 4.39 3.34 6.47
N ASN A 13 3.30 3.53 7.21
CA ASN A 13 3.28 4.07 8.57
C ASN A 13 3.56 3.04 9.67
N LYS A 14 3.81 1.76 9.32
CA LYS A 14 4.02 0.66 10.26
C LYS A 14 2.83 0.38 11.21
N GLU A 15 1.62 0.79 10.82
CA GLU A 15 0.38 0.54 11.56
C GLU A 15 -0.09 -0.91 11.38
N ARG A 16 0.22 -1.52 10.24
CA ARG A 16 -0.02 -2.95 10.01
C ARG A 16 1.17 -3.78 10.47
N THR A 17 0.88 -4.76 11.33
CA THR A 17 1.85 -5.67 11.95
C THR A 17 1.48 -7.13 11.67
N GLY A 18 2.35 -8.08 12.06
CA GLY A 18 2.15 -9.52 11.86
C GLY A 18 3.10 -10.16 10.85
N GLY A 19 2.90 -11.45 10.56
CA GLY A 19 3.89 -12.34 9.94
C GLY A 19 4.66 -11.75 8.75
N LEU A 20 3.97 -11.37 7.68
CA LEU A 20 4.59 -10.81 6.47
C LEU A 20 4.53 -9.26 6.41
N ALA A 21 4.13 -8.60 7.50
CA ALA A 21 3.99 -7.15 7.49
C ALA A 21 5.32 -6.45 7.21
N ALA A 22 6.44 -6.97 7.73
CA ALA A 22 7.77 -6.41 7.48
C ALA A 22 8.14 -6.36 5.98
N VAL A 23 7.72 -7.37 5.20
CA VAL A 23 7.93 -7.39 3.74
C VAL A 23 7.12 -6.29 3.08
N MET A 24 5.83 -6.16 3.43
CA MET A 24 4.96 -5.13 2.88
C MET A 24 5.37 -3.71 3.30
N GLN A 25 5.88 -3.53 4.52
CA GLN A 25 6.43 -2.26 5.00
C GLN A 25 7.65 -1.83 4.17
N ALA A 26 8.56 -2.77 3.87
CA ALA A 26 9.74 -2.51 3.05
C ALA A 26 9.37 -2.17 1.59
N GLN A 27 8.30 -2.75 1.05
CA GLN A 27 7.81 -2.36 -0.28
C GLN A 27 7.11 -0.99 -0.25
N ALA A 28 6.25 -0.76 0.75
CA ALA A 28 5.49 0.49 0.87
C ALA A 28 6.35 1.71 1.18
N SER A 29 7.51 1.53 1.82
CA SER A 29 8.45 2.63 2.12
C SER A 29 9.11 3.23 0.88
N LEU A 30 9.13 2.49 -0.23
CA LEU A 30 9.74 2.93 -1.50
C LEU A 30 8.76 3.73 -2.39
N LEU A 31 7.47 3.76 -2.04
CA LEU A 31 6.44 4.37 -2.86
C LEU A 31 6.17 5.82 -2.46
N SER A 32 6.05 6.72 -3.43
CA SER A 32 5.50 8.05 -3.23
C SER A 32 3.98 8.00 -3.06
N ASP A 33 3.36 9.11 -2.65
CA ASP A 33 1.89 9.19 -2.54
C ASP A 33 1.21 9.09 -3.92
N GLU A 34 1.87 9.55 -4.98
CA GLU A 34 1.41 9.43 -6.36
C GLU A 34 1.47 7.96 -6.84
N ASP A 35 2.56 7.24 -6.54
CA ASP A 35 2.68 5.81 -6.86
C ASP A 35 1.56 5.00 -6.19
N ILE A 36 1.25 5.31 -4.93
CA ILE A 36 0.17 4.65 -4.18
C ILE A 36 -1.19 4.88 -4.85
N ALA A 37 -1.47 6.11 -5.29
CA ALA A 37 -2.71 6.45 -5.99
C ALA A 37 -2.81 5.71 -7.33
N ASN A 38 -1.73 5.71 -8.12
CA ASN A 38 -1.66 5.04 -9.42
C ASN A 38 -1.85 3.52 -9.29
N LEU A 39 -1.18 2.88 -8.34
CA LEU A 39 -1.35 1.45 -8.05
C LEU A 39 -2.79 1.14 -7.62
N ALA A 40 -3.36 1.96 -6.74
CA ALA A 40 -4.72 1.75 -6.26
C ALA A 40 -5.77 1.90 -7.37
N ALA A 41 -5.59 2.85 -8.29
CA ALA A 41 -6.44 3.03 -9.46
C ALA A 41 -6.31 1.85 -10.43
N TYR A 42 -5.08 1.41 -10.73
CA TYR A 42 -4.82 0.25 -11.58
C TYR A 42 -5.50 -1.01 -11.04
N TYR A 43 -5.22 -1.40 -9.79
CA TYR A 43 -5.82 -2.61 -9.20
C TYR A 43 -7.34 -2.50 -9.01
N ALA A 44 -7.90 -1.29 -8.87
CA ALA A 44 -9.35 -1.10 -8.85
C ALA A 44 -10.01 -1.32 -10.22
N SER A 45 -9.25 -1.13 -11.30
CA SER A 45 -9.72 -1.30 -12.68
C SER A 45 -9.72 -2.77 -13.14
N LEU A 46 -8.94 -3.64 -12.49
CA LEU A 46 -8.76 -5.06 -12.84
C LEU A 46 -9.93 -5.97 -12.39
N LYS A 47 -11.17 -5.61 -12.72
CA LYS A 47 -12.36 -6.44 -12.42
C LYS A 47 -12.22 -7.89 -12.89
#